data_AF-A0A8B9HLK5-F1
#
_entry.id   AF-A0A8B9HLK5-F1
#
_cell.length_a   1.000
_cell.length_b   1.000
_cell.length_c   1.000
_cell.angle_alpha   90.00
_cell.angle_beta   90.00
_cell.angle_gamma   90.00
#
_symmetry.space_group_name_H-M   'P 1'
#
loop_
_entity.id
_entity.type
_entity.pdbx_description
1 polymer ?
#
loop_
_entity_poly.entity_id
_entity_poly.type
_entity_poly.pdbx_seq_one_letter_code
_entity_poly.pdbx_strand_id
1 'polypeptide(L)'
;RAKSRGKKYALEKVPKVGRRFHRVGLPPKVGSFQLFVEGYHEADYWLRKFEAEPLPENMRKQLQSQFERLVVLDYVIRNTDRGNDNWLIKYEKAGDEEQSEKGSEWSEPKDCAIQIAAIDNGLAFPFKHPDEWRAYPFHWAWLPQAKVPFSQETRDLVLSRISDMNFVQDLCEDLYELFKTDKGFDKTMFEKQMSVMRGQILNLTQALKDGKSPIQLVQMPRVVVERSRGGGQGRVVQLGNAFTQTFHCKRPFFTSW
;
A
#
# COMPACT_ATOMS: atom_id res chain seq x y z
N ARG A 1 20.85 4.98 27.71
CA ARG A 1 20.36 5.11 29.11
C ARG A 1 21.45 5.60 30.08
N ALA A 2 22.68 5.07 30.07
CA ALA A 2 23.75 5.57 30.95
C ALA A 2 24.23 7.00 30.59
N LYS A 3 24.43 7.29 29.30
CA LYS A 3 24.85 8.64 28.82
C LYS A 3 23.86 9.77 29.15
N SER A 4 22.55 9.48 29.15
CA SER A 4 21.53 10.48 29.52
C SER A 4 21.51 10.77 31.03
N ARG A 5 21.84 9.78 31.88
CA ARG A 5 21.95 9.97 33.33
C ARG A 5 23.21 10.78 33.71
N GLY A 6 24.36 10.48 33.10
CA GLY A 6 25.62 11.19 33.37
C GLY A 6 25.58 12.68 33.02
N LYS A 7 24.91 13.04 31.91
CA LYS A 7 24.77 14.44 31.50
C LYS A 7 23.71 15.21 32.30
N LYS A 8 22.70 14.52 32.87
CA LYS A 8 21.73 15.10 33.81
C LYS A 8 22.42 15.51 35.12
N TYR A 9 23.33 14.67 35.63
CA TYR A 9 24.12 14.98 36.84
C TYR A 9 25.09 16.15 36.62
N ALA A 10 25.71 16.24 35.44
CA ALA A 10 26.50 17.41 35.06
C ALA A 10 25.65 18.69 34.91
N LEU A 11 24.35 18.55 34.58
CA LEU A 11 23.39 19.66 34.49
C LEU A 11 23.05 20.26 35.86
N GLU A 12 23.07 19.45 36.92
CA GLU A 12 22.75 19.87 38.30
C GLU A 12 23.91 20.61 38.98
N LYS A 13 25.16 20.43 38.52
CA LYS A 13 26.37 20.99 39.14
C LYS A 13 26.89 22.31 38.52
N VAL A 14 26.28 22.86 37.47
CA VAL A 14 26.78 24.06 36.77
C VAL A 14 25.85 25.27 36.99
N PRO A 15 26.36 26.49 37.29
CA PRO A 15 25.54 27.65 37.66
C PRO A 15 24.53 28.07 36.57
N LYS A 16 23.32 28.42 37.01
CA LYS A 16 22.12 28.71 36.19
C LYS A 16 22.12 30.12 35.56
N VAL A 17 23.18 30.52 34.86
CA VAL A 17 23.16 31.81 34.12
C VAL A 17 23.32 31.56 32.63
N GLY A 18 22.26 31.83 31.85
CA GLY A 18 22.38 32.14 30.42
C GLY A 18 22.29 31.01 29.40
N ARG A 19 21.55 29.90 29.61
CA ARG A 19 21.31 28.93 28.53
C ARG A 19 19.84 28.53 28.41
N ARG A 20 19.27 28.69 27.21
CA ARG A 20 18.07 27.94 26.76
C ARG A 20 18.44 26.46 26.71
N PHE A 21 18.31 25.77 27.84
CA PHE A 21 18.64 24.36 27.92
C PHE A 21 17.47 23.53 27.40
N HIS A 22 17.57 23.03 26.16
CA HIS A 22 16.70 21.93 25.72
C HIS A 22 17.01 20.71 26.57
N ARG A 23 16.00 20.20 27.30
CA ARG A 23 16.11 19.00 28.13
C ARG A 23 16.66 17.89 27.23
N VAL A 24 17.92 17.50 27.44
CA VAL A 24 18.57 16.47 26.63
C VAL A 24 18.00 15.12 27.05
N GLY A 25 16.84 14.78 26.46
CA GLY A 25 16.16 13.51 26.62
C GLY A 25 16.92 12.36 25.95
N LEU A 26 16.26 11.21 25.84
CA LEU A 26 16.75 10.15 24.97
C LEU A 26 16.79 10.67 23.52
N PRO A 27 17.75 10.21 22.69
CA PRO A 27 17.79 10.62 21.30
C PRO A 27 16.46 10.26 20.62
N PRO A 28 15.87 11.15 19.82
CA PRO A 28 14.69 10.83 19.05
C PRO A 28 14.99 9.67 18.11
N LYS A 29 14.02 8.77 17.93
CA LYS A 29 14.10 7.66 16.99
C LYS A 29 13.25 8.00 15.77
N VAL A 30 13.86 7.89 14.60
CA VAL A 30 13.12 7.94 13.33
C VAL A 30 12.34 6.62 13.18
N GLY A 31 11.12 6.71 12.66
CA GLY A 31 10.25 5.58 12.40
C GLY A 31 8.94 6.04 11.75
N SER A 32 8.16 5.09 11.27
CA SER A 32 6.80 5.37 10.80
C SER A 32 5.91 5.74 11.99
N PHE A 33 5.01 6.71 11.76
CA PHE A 33 3.95 7.07 12.69
C PHE A 33 2.63 6.96 11.94
N GLN A 34 1.89 5.89 12.21
CA GLN A 34 0.60 5.64 11.61
C GLN A 34 -0.51 6.11 12.56
N LEU A 35 -1.50 6.83 12.04
CA LEU A 35 -2.67 7.23 12.82
C LEU A 35 -3.47 5.99 13.22
N PHE A 36 -3.92 5.98 14.47
CA PHE A 36 -4.80 4.94 14.99
C PHE A 36 -6.21 5.11 14.42
N VAL A 37 -6.88 3.99 14.10
CA VAL A 37 -8.25 3.96 13.59
C VAL A 37 -9.14 3.19 14.56
N GLU A 38 -10.28 3.78 14.93
CA GLU A 38 -11.20 3.24 15.93
C GLU A 38 -12.39 2.50 15.30
N GLY A 39 -12.89 1.46 15.98
CA GLY A 39 -14.05 0.68 15.54
C GLY A 39 -13.77 -0.31 14.40
N TYR A 40 -12.50 -0.56 14.10
CA TYR A 40 -12.07 -1.54 13.11
C TYR A 40 -11.75 -2.89 13.76
N HIS A 41 -12.04 -3.98 13.06
CA HIS A 41 -11.62 -5.34 13.42
C HIS A 41 -10.90 -5.99 12.23
N GLU A 42 -10.13 -7.04 12.49
CA GLU A 42 -9.49 -7.86 11.45
C GLU A 42 -10.49 -8.27 10.36
N ALA A 43 -10.06 -8.23 9.10
CA ALA A 43 -10.96 -8.55 8.00
C ALA A 43 -11.45 -10.02 8.07
N ASP A 44 -10.60 -10.96 8.47
CA ASP A 44 -10.98 -12.37 8.65
C ASP A 44 -12.18 -12.53 9.61
N TYR A 45 -12.24 -11.77 10.70
CA TYR A 45 -13.38 -11.78 11.62
C TYR A 45 -14.68 -11.38 10.93
N TRP A 46 -14.67 -10.29 10.17
CA TRP A 46 -15.87 -9.81 9.47
C TRP A 46 -16.25 -10.68 8.27
N LEU A 47 -15.27 -11.17 7.51
CA LEU A 47 -15.51 -12.05 6.36
C LEU A 47 -16.24 -13.33 6.79
N ARG A 48 -15.82 -13.96 7.90
CA ARG A 48 -16.50 -15.12 8.48
C ARG A 48 -17.94 -14.80 8.91
N LYS A 49 -18.18 -13.62 9.47
CA LYS A 49 -19.54 -13.17 9.81
C LYS A 49 -20.40 -12.99 8.56
N PHE A 50 -19.84 -12.43 7.49
CA PHE A 50 -20.58 -12.22 6.24
C PHE A 50 -20.86 -13.52 5.47
N GLU A 51 -20.09 -14.58 5.70
CA GLU A 51 -20.42 -15.92 5.20
C GLU A 51 -21.65 -16.50 5.90
N ALA A 52 -21.81 -16.26 7.20
CA ALA A 52 -22.95 -16.73 7.99
C ALA A 52 -24.20 -15.86 7.82
N GLU A 53 -24.04 -14.53 7.84
CA GLU A 53 -25.09 -13.53 7.63
C GLU A 53 -24.69 -12.62 6.45
N PRO A 54 -25.12 -12.95 5.21
CA PRO A 54 -24.75 -12.19 4.03
C PRO A 54 -25.19 -10.73 4.11
N LEU A 55 -24.26 -9.83 3.74
CA LEU A 55 -24.53 -8.41 3.67
C LEU A 55 -25.66 -8.07 2.69
N PRO A 56 -26.47 -7.04 2.99
CA PRO A 56 -27.35 -6.39 2.02
C PRO A 56 -26.60 -5.97 0.75
N GLU A 57 -27.30 -5.93 -0.39
CA GLU A 57 -26.69 -5.66 -1.70
C GLU A 57 -25.88 -4.35 -1.75
N ASN A 58 -26.43 -3.27 -1.19
CA ASN A 58 -25.77 -1.97 -1.12
C ASN A 58 -24.45 -2.04 -0.33
N MET A 59 -24.45 -2.72 0.82
CA MET A 59 -23.27 -2.90 1.67
C MET A 59 -22.23 -3.79 0.99
N ARG A 60 -22.66 -4.84 0.29
CA ARG A 60 -21.75 -5.71 -0.46
C ARG A 60 -21.03 -4.96 -1.58
N LYS A 61 -21.74 -4.07 -2.28
CA LYS A 61 -21.13 -3.20 -3.29
C LYS A 61 -20.11 -2.22 -2.69
N GLN A 62 -20.41 -1.63 -1.53
CA GLN A 62 -19.46 -0.77 -0.81
C GLN A 62 -18.21 -1.54 -0.38
N LEU A 63 -18.39 -2.73 0.22
CA LEU A 63 -17.28 -3.60 0.59
C LEU A 63 -16.42 -3.95 -0.63
N GLN A 64 -17.04 -4.27 -1.77
CA GLN A 64 -16.33 -4.57 -3.00
C GLN A 64 -15.52 -3.37 -3.51
N SER A 65 -16.07 -2.16 -3.52
CA SER A 65 -15.35 -0.94 -3.93
C SER A 65 -14.16 -0.65 -3.01
N GLN A 66 -14.32 -0.82 -1.69
CA GLN A 66 -13.21 -0.71 -0.73
C GLN A 66 -12.14 -1.80 -0.95
N PHE A 67 -12.56 -3.03 -1.23
CA PHE A 67 -11.68 -4.16 -1.48
C PHE A 67 -10.85 -3.95 -2.75
N GLU A 68 -11.45 -3.43 -3.82
CA GLU A 68 -10.73 -3.10 -5.05
C GLU A 68 -9.63 -2.05 -4.83
N ARG A 69 -9.86 -1.08 -3.94
CA ARG A 69 -8.84 -0.08 -3.55
C ARG A 69 -7.66 -0.72 -2.81
N LEU A 70 -7.94 -1.67 -1.90
CA LEU A 70 -6.91 -2.46 -1.23
C LEU A 70 -6.07 -3.26 -2.25
N VAL A 71 -6.74 -3.93 -3.20
CA VAL A 71 -6.09 -4.69 -4.28
C VAL A 71 -5.15 -3.81 -5.09
N VAL A 72 -5.63 -2.64 -5.52
CA VAL A 72 -4.83 -1.68 -6.29
C VAL A 72 -3.60 -1.23 -5.52
N LEU A 73 -3.77 -0.87 -4.24
CA LEU A 73 -2.66 -0.46 -3.37
C LEU A 73 -1.61 -1.58 -3.25
N ASP A 74 -2.02 -2.77 -2.80
CA ASP A 74 -1.12 -3.89 -2.56
C ASP A 74 -0.42 -4.36 -3.84
N TYR A 75 -1.12 -4.31 -4.97
CA TYR A 75 -0.54 -4.71 -6.25
C TYR A 75 0.53 -3.71 -6.70
N VAL A 76 0.24 -2.40 -6.67
CA VAL A 76 1.20 -1.36 -7.10
C VAL A 76 2.48 -1.41 -6.26
N ILE A 77 2.36 -1.47 -4.93
CA ILE A 77 3.52 -1.51 -4.04
C ILE A 77 4.17 -2.89 -3.94
N ARG A 78 3.56 -3.91 -4.58
CA ARG A 78 3.87 -5.34 -4.44
C ARG A 78 4.09 -5.72 -2.98
N ASN A 79 3.04 -5.59 -2.17
CA ASN A 79 3.07 -6.02 -0.78
C ASN A 79 3.39 -7.52 -0.70
N THR A 80 4.33 -7.88 0.18
CA THR A 80 4.79 -9.26 0.38
C THR A 80 4.20 -9.92 1.61
N ASP A 81 3.44 -9.18 2.42
CA ASP A 81 2.92 -9.66 3.71
C ASP A 81 1.47 -9.21 3.98
N ARG A 82 0.60 -9.25 2.94
CA ARG A 82 -0.82 -9.01 3.14
C ARG A 82 -1.56 -10.30 3.51
N GLY A 83 -1.67 -10.59 4.81
CA GLY A 83 -2.64 -11.51 5.38
C GLY A 83 -4.04 -10.90 5.56
N ASN A 84 -5.04 -11.72 5.87
CA ASN A 84 -6.42 -11.24 6.15
C ASN A 84 -6.59 -10.67 7.57
N ASP A 85 -5.55 -10.79 8.39
CA ASP A 85 -5.31 -10.12 9.66
C ASP A 85 -4.69 -8.71 9.46
N ASN A 86 -3.94 -8.50 8.37
CA ASN A 86 -3.22 -7.25 8.10
C ASN A 86 -4.04 -6.17 7.39
N TRP A 87 -5.35 -6.34 7.25
CA TRP A 87 -6.26 -5.28 6.85
C TRP A 87 -7.52 -5.39 7.68
N LEU A 88 -8.10 -4.24 7.99
CA LEU A 88 -9.20 -4.15 8.92
C LEU A 88 -10.48 -3.74 8.20
N ILE A 89 -11.63 -4.20 8.70
CA ILE A 89 -12.95 -3.79 8.27
C ILE A 89 -13.64 -3.10 9.46
N LYS A 90 -14.26 -1.96 9.18
CA LYS A 90 -15.25 -1.32 10.05
C LYS A 90 -16.61 -1.49 9.39
N TYR A 91 -17.59 -2.00 10.15
CA TYR A 91 -18.96 -2.17 9.70
C TYR A 91 -19.91 -1.72 10.82
N GLU A 92 -20.77 -0.76 10.50
CA GLU A 92 -21.83 -0.25 11.39
C GLU A 92 -23.20 -0.66 10.81
N LYS A 93 -23.97 -1.47 11.55
CA LYS A 93 -25.32 -1.87 11.16
C LYS A 93 -26.31 -0.76 11.51
N ALA A 94 -27.29 -0.50 10.65
CA ALA A 94 -28.37 0.44 10.94
C ALA A 94 -29.18 -0.10 12.11
N GLY A 95 -29.08 0.57 13.27
CA GLY A 95 -29.80 0.21 14.49
C GLY A 95 -28.94 -0.22 15.67
N ASP A 96 -27.62 -0.39 15.52
CA ASP A 96 -26.72 -0.75 16.63
C ASP A 96 -26.33 0.49 17.49
N GLU A 97 -27.34 1.27 17.93
CA GLU A 97 -27.16 2.39 18.87
C GLU A 97 -27.35 1.99 20.34
N GLU A 98 -27.02 0.75 20.72
CA GLU A 98 -26.80 0.44 22.13
C GLU A 98 -25.32 0.67 22.47
N GLN A 99 -25.01 1.89 22.96
CA GLN A 99 -23.76 2.35 23.63
C GLN A 99 -23.00 3.52 22.99
N SER A 100 -23.66 4.50 22.38
CA SER A 100 -23.08 5.85 22.26
C SER A 100 -23.94 6.85 23.02
N GLU A 101 -23.76 6.94 24.34
CA GLU A 101 -24.40 7.97 25.14
C GLU A 101 -23.97 9.38 24.72
N LYS A 102 -24.99 10.19 24.42
CA LYS A 102 -25.13 11.64 24.61
C LYS A 102 -24.36 12.58 23.67
N GLY A 103 -25.12 13.11 22.72
CA GLY A 103 -25.27 14.56 22.60
C GLY A 103 -24.89 15.17 21.25
N SER A 104 -25.78 15.08 20.27
CA SER A 104 -26.05 16.20 19.35
C SER A 104 -27.35 15.97 18.60
N GLU A 105 -28.33 16.80 18.95
CA GLU A 105 -29.54 17.08 18.18
C GLU A 105 -29.12 17.53 16.75
N TRP A 106 -29.73 16.94 15.72
CA TRP A 106 -29.37 17.00 14.28
C TRP A 106 -28.20 16.12 13.83
N SER A 107 -28.36 14.80 13.94
CA SER A 107 -27.53 13.86 13.18
C SER A 107 -28.26 13.49 11.89
N GLU A 108 -27.68 13.80 10.73
CA GLU A 108 -28.08 13.20 9.45
C GLU A 108 -28.16 11.67 9.61
N PRO A 109 -29.02 10.95 8.85
CA PRO A 109 -29.05 9.49 8.94
C PRO A 109 -27.62 8.97 8.74
N LYS A 110 -27.05 8.35 9.78
CA LYS A 110 -25.78 7.63 9.63
C LYS A 110 -26.06 6.47 8.69
N ASP A 111 -25.79 6.68 7.41
CA ASP A 111 -25.81 5.61 6.43
C ASP A 111 -24.93 4.48 6.96
N CYS A 112 -25.44 3.24 6.90
CA CYS A 112 -24.58 2.07 7.10
C CYS A 112 -23.34 2.24 6.23
N ALA A 113 -22.17 2.20 6.85
CA ALA A 113 -20.92 2.38 6.15
C ALA A 113 -20.01 1.16 6.41
N ILE A 114 -19.47 0.62 5.32
CA ILE A 114 -18.36 -0.33 5.36
C ILE A 114 -17.10 0.38 4.90
N GLN A 115 -16.04 0.27 5.69
CA GLN A 115 -14.74 0.87 5.40
C GLN A 115 -13.62 -0.14 5.60
N ILE A 116 -12.58 -0.08 4.77
CA ILE A 116 -11.36 -0.88 4.91
C ILE A 116 -10.18 0.01 5.33
N ALA A 117 -9.37 -0.46 6.27
CA ALA A 117 -8.08 0.12 6.60
C ALA A 117 -6.95 -0.85 6.27
N ALA A 118 -6.07 -0.46 5.33
CA ALA A 118 -4.86 -1.21 4.98
C ALA A 118 -3.72 -0.84 5.95
N ILE A 119 -3.54 -1.64 7.00
CA ILE A 119 -2.50 -1.42 8.01
C ILE A 119 -1.24 -2.24 7.69
N ASP A 120 -0.19 -2.12 8.49
CA ASP A 120 1.02 -2.95 8.38
C ASP A 120 1.60 -3.10 6.96
N ASN A 121 2.02 -1.98 6.39
CA ASN A 121 2.57 -1.91 5.02
C ASN A 121 4.12 -2.00 5.01
N GLY A 122 4.73 -2.52 6.09
CA GLY A 122 6.18 -2.47 6.30
C GLY A 122 7.00 -3.35 5.34
N LEU A 123 6.37 -4.38 4.75
CA LEU A 123 7.00 -5.36 3.85
C LEU A 123 6.51 -5.20 2.41
N ALA A 124 6.66 -4.00 1.86
CA ALA A 124 6.35 -3.63 0.48
C ALA A 124 7.59 -3.07 -0.26
N PHE A 125 7.40 -2.69 -1.54
CA PHE A 125 8.44 -2.16 -2.42
C PHE A 125 9.66 -3.09 -2.57
N PRO A 126 9.50 -4.34 -3.01
CA PRO A 126 10.62 -5.23 -3.24
C PRO A 126 11.43 -4.78 -4.46
N PHE A 127 12.75 -4.95 -4.41
CA PHE A 127 13.66 -4.61 -5.52
C PHE A 127 13.65 -5.64 -6.66
N LYS A 128 13.03 -6.80 -6.46
CA LYS A 128 12.78 -7.81 -7.49
C LYS A 128 11.50 -8.55 -7.16
N HIS A 129 10.88 -9.17 -8.16
CA HIS A 129 9.82 -10.13 -7.87
C HIS A 129 10.38 -11.30 -7.03
N PRO A 130 9.62 -11.82 -6.05
CA PRO A 130 10.08 -12.95 -5.26
C PRO A 130 10.41 -14.18 -6.10
N ASP A 131 11.45 -14.91 -5.71
CA ASP A 131 11.79 -16.18 -6.32
C ASP A 131 10.69 -17.23 -6.02
N GLU A 132 10.45 -18.19 -6.92
CA GLU A 132 9.27 -19.10 -6.84
C GLU A 132 9.18 -19.93 -5.54
N TRP A 133 10.30 -20.21 -4.88
CA TRP A 133 10.35 -20.94 -3.61
C TRP A 133 9.87 -20.11 -2.41
N ARG A 134 9.67 -18.79 -2.57
CA ARG A 134 8.95 -17.91 -1.64
C ARG A 134 8.01 -17.01 -2.42
N ALA A 135 6.80 -17.50 -2.69
CA ALA A 135 5.87 -16.82 -3.59
C ALA A 135 5.32 -15.47 -3.06
N TYR A 136 5.30 -15.27 -1.73
CA TYR A 136 4.65 -14.13 -1.05
C TYR A 136 3.32 -13.75 -1.73
N PRO A 137 2.33 -14.66 -1.63
CA PRO A 137 1.05 -14.47 -2.30
C PRO A 137 0.25 -13.34 -1.65
N PHE A 138 -0.66 -12.76 -2.41
CA PHE A 138 -1.67 -11.87 -1.86
C PHE A 138 -2.78 -12.74 -1.26
N HIS A 139 -2.93 -12.80 0.08
CA HIS A 139 -3.91 -13.72 0.68
C HIS A 139 -5.35 -13.40 0.29
N TRP A 140 -5.66 -12.14 0.02
CA TRP A 140 -6.97 -11.74 -0.48
C TRP A 140 -7.32 -12.35 -1.85
N ALA A 141 -6.35 -12.86 -2.62
CA ALA A 141 -6.61 -13.46 -3.93
C ALA A 141 -7.43 -14.75 -3.86
N TRP A 142 -7.48 -15.41 -2.69
CA TRP A 142 -8.31 -16.59 -2.46
C TRP A 142 -9.75 -16.26 -2.03
N LEU A 143 -10.05 -15.00 -1.75
CA LEU A 143 -11.39 -14.59 -1.33
C LEU A 143 -12.37 -14.61 -2.51
N PRO A 144 -13.66 -14.90 -2.28
CA PRO A 144 -14.69 -14.81 -3.33
C PRO A 144 -14.72 -13.44 -4.03
N GLN A 145 -14.48 -12.36 -3.28
CA GLN A 145 -14.41 -10.98 -3.76
C GLN A 145 -13.35 -10.79 -4.86
N ALA A 146 -12.27 -11.57 -4.84
CA ALA A 146 -11.21 -11.49 -5.85
C ALA A 146 -11.61 -12.07 -7.21
N LYS A 147 -12.73 -12.81 -7.28
CA LYS A 147 -13.27 -13.34 -8.54
C LYS A 147 -14.16 -12.32 -9.27
N VAL A 148 -14.62 -11.28 -8.58
CA VAL A 148 -15.46 -10.23 -9.15
C VAL A 148 -14.59 -9.30 -10.02
N PRO A 149 -14.98 -9.03 -11.29
CA PRO A 149 -14.29 -8.06 -12.14
C PRO A 149 -14.20 -6.68 -11.50
N PHE A 150 -13.12 -5.93 -11.77
CA PHE A 150 -13.02 -4.55 -11.29
C PHE A 150 -14.21 -3.71 -11.75
N SER A 151 -14.82 -3.00 -10.80
CA SER A 151 -15.94 -2.09 -11.06
C SER A 151 -15.55 -0.94 -12.00
N GLN A 152 -16.55 -0.37 -12.68
CA GLN A 152 -16.34 0.81 -13.51
C GLN A 152 -15.81 2.00 -12.71
N GLU A 153 -16.28 2.16 -11.46
CA GLU A 153 -15.82 3.20 -10.53
C GLU A 153 -14.29 3.12 -10.33
N THR A 154 -13.78 1.93 -9.97
CA THR A 154 -12.34 1.73 -9.77
C THR A 154 -11.56 1.92 -11.06
N ARG A 155 -12.08 1.42 -12.19
CA ARG A 155 -11.43 1.58 -13.50
C ARG A 155 -11.26 3.06 -13.86
N ASP A 156 -12.32 3.85 -13.77
CA ASP A 156 -12.30 5.27 -14.11
C ASP A 156 -11.37 6.07 -13.17
N LEU A 157 -11.45 5.78 -11.86
CA LEU A 157 -10.63 6.42 -10.84
C LEU A 157 -9.13 6.15 -11.04
N VAL A 158 -8.77 4.90 -11.34
CA VAL A 158 -7.37 4.46 -11.34
C VAL A 158 -6.73 4.63 -12.73
N LEU A 159 -7.41 4.26 -13.82
CA LEU A 159 -6.85 4.32 -15.17
C LEU A 159 -6.46 5.75 -15.56
N SER A 160 -7.27 6.75 -15.19
CA SER A 160 -6.98 8.16 -15.48
C SER A 160 -5.65 8.63 -14.88
N ARG A 161 -5.19 8.00 -13.80
CA ARG A 161 -3.90 8.29 -13.15
C ARG A 161 -2.78 7.44 -13.71
N ILE A 162 -2.90 6.11 -13.63
CA ILE A 162 -1.76 5.22 -13.88
C ILE A 162 -1.44 5.02 -15.37
N SER A 163 -2.35 5.39 -16.26
CA SER A 163 -2.09 5.40 -17.72
C SER A 163 -1.28 6.62 -18.17
N ASP A 164 -1.23 7.68 -17.36
CA ASP A 164 -0.42 8.86 -17.63
C ASP A 164 1.01 8.64 -17.14
N MET A 165 1.96 8.69 -18.08
CA MET A 165 3.37 8.52 -17.78
C MET A 165 3.96 9.66 -16.94
N ASN A 166 3.36 10.86 -16.99
CA ASN A 166 3.80 11.96 -16.13
C ASN A 166 3.43 11.66 -14.67
N PHE A 167 2.19 11.25 -14.41
CA PHE A 167 1.78 10.83 -13.06
C PHE A 167 2.67 9.71 -12.48
N VAL A 168 3.01 8.69 -13.29
CA VAL A 168 3.89 7.61 -12.83
C VAL A 168 5.31 8.10 -12.56
N GLN A 169 5.80 9.06 -13.36
CA GLN A 169 7.11 9.67 -13.15
C GLN A 169 7.13 10.52 -11.87
N ASP A 170 6.12 11.37 -11.67
CA ASP A 170 5.96 12.20 -10.47
C ASP A 170 5.87 11.33 -9.21
N LEU A 171 5.11 10.23 -9.25
CA LEU A 171 5.05 9.26 -8.15
C LEU A 171 6.42 8.64 -7.84
N CYS A 172 7.22 8.31 -8.86
CA CYS A 172 8.58 7.82 -8.64
C CYS A 172 9.48 8.90 -8.02
N GLU A 173 9.30 10.17 -8.37
CA GLU A 173 10.05 11.29 -7.80
C GLU A 173 9.67 11.55 -6.33
N ASP A 174 8.38 11.50 -6.00
CA ASP A 174 7.91 11.59 -4.61
C ASP A 174 8.48 10.46 -3.74
N LEU A 175 8.49 9.23 -4.26
CA LEU A 175 9.08 8.08 -3.57
C LEU A 175 10.60 8.21 -3.44
N TYR A 176 11.28 8.80 -4.44
CA TYR A 176 12.71 9.08 -4.35
C TYR A 176 13.02 10.08 -3.24
N GLU A 177 12.26 11.17 -3.16
CA GLU A 177 12.40 12.19 -2.11
C GLU A 177 12.18 11.61 -0.71
N LEU A 178 11.23 10.67 -0.57
CA LEU A 178 10.99 9.96 0.68
C LEU A 178 12.12 8.98 1.01
N PHE A 179 12.50 8.09 0.08
CA PHE A 179 13.40 6.97 0.36
C PHE A 179 14.85 7.46 0.56
N LYS A 180 15.26 8.55 -0.10
CA LYS A 180 16.61 9.12 0.06
C LYS A 180 16.88 9.70 1.46
N THR A 181 15.86 9.83 2.30
CA THR A 181 16.02 10.27 3.70
C THR A 181 16.66 9.19 4.58
N ASP A 182 16.62 7.92 4.16
CA ASP A 182 17.30 6.84 4.86
C ASP A 182 18.82 6.92 4.68
N LYS A 183 19.57 6.67 5.76
CA LYS A 183 21.05 6.76 5.73
C LYS A 183 21.70 5.67 4.89
N GLY A 184 21.02 4.54 4.72
CA GLY A 184 21.45 3.40 3.92
C GLY A 184 20.86 3.39 2.51
N PHE A 185 20.24 4.50 2.07
CA PHE A 185 19.66 4.59 0.73
C PHE A 185 20.69 4.28 -0.35
N ASP A 186 20.35 3.33 -1.22
CA ASP A 186 21.11 3.00 -2.43
C ASP A 186 20.27 3.29 -3.68
N LYS A 187 20.76 4.21 -4.52
CA LYS A 187 20.05 4.63 -5.73
C LYS A 187 19.84 3.47 -6.71
N THR A 188 20.78 2.52 -6.78
CA THR A 188 20.65 1.38 -7.68
C THR A 188 19.52 0.45 -7.23
N MET A 189 19.41 0.20 -5.92
CA MET A 189 18.33 -0.54 -5.30
C MET A 189 16.99 0.15 -5.53
N PHE A 190 16.93 1.47 -5.34
CA PHE A 190 15.73 2.26 -5.60
C PHE A 190 15.24 2.11 -7.04
N GLU A 191 16.13 2.23 -8.04
CA GLU A 191 15.73 2.06 -9.44
C GLU A 191 15.18 0.66 -9.74
N LYS A 192 15.69 -0.37 -9.06
CA LYS A 192 15.15 -1.74 -9.13
C LYS A 192 13.78 -1.86 -8.46
N GLN A 193 13.55 -1.19 -7.33
CA GLN A 193 12.21 -1.12 -6.71
C GLN A 193 11.21 -0.45 -7.66
N MET A 194 11.61 0.66 -8.29
CA MET A 194 10.74 1.37 -9.23
C MET A 194 10.52 0.58 -10.52
N SER A 195 11.47 -0.24 -10.96
CA SER A 195 11.27 -1.09 -12.14
C SER A 195 10.24 -2.19 -11.89
N VAL A 196 10.20 -2.75 -10.68
CA VAL A 196 9.12 -3.65 -10.24
C VAL A 196 7.78 -2.91 -10.18
N MET A 197 7.73 -1.75 -9.52
CA MET A 197 6.50 -0.94 -9.40
C MET A 197 5.91 -0.57 -10.76
N ARG A 198 6.75 -0.13 -11.73
CA ARG A 198 6.31 0.16 -13.10
C ARG A 198 5.78 -1.09 -13.82
N GLY A 199 6.38 -2.26 -13.59
CA GLY A 199 5.86 -3.54 -14.09
C GLY A 199 4.49 -3.90 -13.51
N GLN A 200 4.29 -3.65 -12.22
CA GLN A 200 2.97 -3.80 -11.58
C GLN A 200 1.95 -2.83 -12.17
N ILE A 201 2.31 -1.55 -12.33
CA ILE A 201 1.44 -0.54 -12.96
C ILE A 201 1.05 -0.95 -14.39
N LEU A 202 1.99 -1.48 -15.16
CA LEU A 202 1.74 -1.95 -16.53
C LEU A 202 0.68 -3.07 -16.56
N ASN A 203 0.87 -4.11 -15.73
CA ASN A 203 -0.09 -5.21 -15.63
C ASN A 203 -1.46 -4.74 -15.13
N LEU A 204 -1.49 -3.89 -14.10
CA LEU A 204 -2.72 -3.33 -13.55
C LEU A 204 -3.47 -2.50 -14.60
N THR A 205 -2.78 -1.66 -15.35
CA THR A 205 -3.37 -0.87 -16.44
C THR A 205 -4.05 -1.77 -17.47
N GLN A 206 -3.37 -2.84 -17.88
CA GLN A 206 -3.94 -3.79 -18.84
C GLN A 206 -5.13 -4.55 -18.25
N ALA A 207 -5.05 -5.02 -17.01
CA ALA A 207 -6.16 -5.71 -16.34
C ALA A 207 -7.41 -4.83 -16.20
N LEU A 208 -7.23 -3.56 -15.85
CA LEU A 208 -8.34 -2.60 -15.75
C LEU A 208 -8.94 -2.29 -17.12
N LYS A 209 -8.13 -2.16 -18.18
CA LYS A 209 -8.64 -1.99 -19.56
C LYS A 209 -9.48 -3.18 -19.99
N ASP A 210 -9.00 -4.39 -19.73
CA ASP A 210 -9.65 -5.65 -20.11
C ASP A 210 -10.85 -6.04 -19.23
N GLY A 211 -11.10 -5.31 -18.13
CA GLY A 211 -12.16 -5.66 -17.18
C GLY A 211 -11.91 -6.97 -16.45
N LYS A 212 -10.64 -7.27 -16.14
CA LYS A 212 -10.26 -8.46 -15.37
C LYS A 212 -10.66 -8.35 -13.89
N SER A 213 -10.69 -9.47 -13.20
CA SER A 213 -10.83 -9.54 -11.73
C SER A 213 -9.47 -9.52 -11.02
N PRO A 214 -9.43 -9.22 -9.70
CA PRO A 214 -8.21 -9.28 -8.91
C PRO A 214 -7.45 -10.62 -9.02
N ILE A 215 -8.17 -11.76 -9.05
CA ILE A 215 -7.52 -13.07 -9.19
C ILE A 215 -6.88 -13.25 -10.58
N GLN A 216 -7.50 -12.71 -11.64
CA GLN A 216 -6.91 -12.74 -12.99
C GLN A 216 -5.70 -11.81 -13.10
N LEU A 217 -5.70 -10.67 -12.40
CA LEU A 217 -4.56 -9.75 -12.32
C LEU A 217 -3.32 -10.42 -11.70
N VAL A 218 -3.48 -11.15 -10.59
CA VAL A 218 -2.34 -11.82 -9.94
C VAL A 218 -1.80 -13.01 -10.73
N GLN A 219 -2.60 -13.57 -11.64
CA GLN A 219 -2.21 -14.63 -12.57
C GLN A 219 -1.43 -14.10 -13.79
N MET A 220 -1.41 -12.79 -14.02
CA MET A 220 -0.66 -12.21 -15.13
C MET A 220 0.86 -12.46 -14.97
N PRO A 221 1.59 -12.70 -16.06
CA PRO A 221 3.05 -12.84 -16.01
C PRO A 221 3.70 -11.64 -15.36
N ARG A 222 4.72 -11.89 -14.54
CA ARG A 222 5.43 -10.83 -13.83
C ARG A 222 6.28 -10.03 -14.81
N VAL A 223 6.21 -8.71 -14.71
CA VAL A 223 6.95 -7.80 -15.58
C VAL A 223 7.81 -6.87 -14.74
N VAL A 224 8.95 -6.48 -15.28
CA VAL A 224 9.80 -5.40 -14.78
C VAL A 224 10.01 -4.40 -15.91
N VAL A 225 9.93 -3.10 -15.61
CA VAL A 225 10.10 -2.03 -16.59
C VAL A 225 11.26 -1.14 -16.19
N GLU A 226 12.39 -1.29 -16.89
CA GLU A 226 13.62 -0.57 -16.62
C GLU A 226 13.72 0.69 -17.47
N ARG A 227 14.32 1.76 -16.92
CA ARG A 227 14.70 2.92 -17.73
C ARG A 227 15.96 2.57 -18.52
N SER A 228 15.92 2.72 -19.83
CA SER A 228 17.08 2.54 -20.69
C SER A 228 18.12 3.60 -20.34
N ARG A 229 19.35 3.16 -20.03
CA ARG A 229 20.49 4.08 -19.87
C ARG A 229 20.86 4.60 -21.26
N GLY A 230 20.56 5.86 -21.55
CA GLY A 230 21.04 6.53 -22.76
C GLY A 230 22.57 6.60 -22.74
N GLY A 231 23.23 5.66 -23.41
CA GLY A 231 24.67 5.65 -23.63
C GLY A 231 24.97 5.80 -25.12
N GLY A 232 25.29 7.02 -25.55
CA GLY A 232 25.76 7.30 -26.90
C GLY A 232 26.38 8.69 -26.98
N GLN A 233 27.71 8.75 -27.11
CA GLN A 233 28.45 9.96 -27.46
C GLN A 233 27.90 10.57 -28.76
N GLY A 234 27.62 11.87 -28.73
CA GLY A 234 27.56 12.70 -29.93
C GLY A 234 26.15 13.03 -30.44
N ARG A 235 25.86 14.33 -30.39
CA ARG A 235 24.78 15.08 -31.09
C ARG A 235 23.35 14.87 -30.59
N VAL A 236 22.87 15.91 -29.90
CA VAL A 236 21.48 16.35 -29.65
C VAL A 236 20.43 15.27 -29.95
N VAL A 237 20.15 14.45 -28.93
CA VAL A 237 19.01 13.53 -28.91
C VAL A 237 18.01 14.11 -27.93
N GLN A 238 16.78 14.38 -28.39
CA GLN A 238 15.64 14.68 -27.51
C GLN A 238 15.60 13.63 -26.40
N LEU A 239 15.44 14.06 -25.15
CA LEU A 239 15.46 13.23 -23.95
C LEU A 239 14.23 12.30 -23.89
N GLY A 240 14.15 11.33 -24.80
CA GLY A 240 13.16 10.28 -24.78
C GLY A 240 13.58 9.26 -23.72
N ASN A 241 12.83 9.19 -22.61
CA ASN A 241 12.94 8.12 -21.64
C ASN A 241 12.55 6.80 -22.33
N ALA A 242 13.49 6.14 -23.00
CA ALA A 242 13.27 4.80 -23.51
C ALA A 242 13.14 3.85 -22.31
N PHE A 243 12.12 2.99 -22.32
CA PHE A 243 11.90 1.97 -21.28
C PHE A 243 12.05 0.57 -21.90
N THR A 244 12.66 -0.34 -21.16
CA THR A 244 12.79 -1.75 -21.55
C THR A 244 11.86 -2.60 -20.68
N GLN A 245 10.99 -3.39 -21.31
CA GLN A 245 10.08 -4.31 -20.62
C GLN A 245 10.67 -5.72 -20.63
N THR A 246 10.77 -6.34 -19.45
CA THR A 246 11.23 -7.72 -19.31
C THR A 246 10.12 -8.56 -18.69
N PHE A 247 9.68 -9.59 -19.42
CA PHE A 247 8.65 -10.54 -18.96
C PHE A 247 9.30 -11.77 -18.34
N HIS A 248 8.90 -12.11 -17.12
CA HIS A 248 9.23 -13.40 -16.50
C HIS A 248 8.09 -14.39 -16.77
N CYS A 249 8.11 -14.99 -17.97
CA CYS A 249 7.23 -16.10 -18.32
C CYS A 249 7.91 -17.43 -17.98
N LYS A 250 7.64 -17.98 -16.79
CA LYS A 250 7.75 -19.41 -16.54
C LYS A 250 6.41 -19.89 -15.98
N ARG A 251 5.90 -21.01 -16.52
CA ARG A 251 4.56 -21.52 -16.23
C ARG A 251 4.39 -21.66 -14.70
N PRO A 252 3.29 -21.18 -14.09
CA PRO A 252 3.05 -21.42 -12.68
C PRO A 252 3.05 -22.93 -12.44
N PHE A 253 3.80 -23.39 -11.44
CA PHE A 253 3.96 -24.81 -11.10
C PHE A 253 2.66 -25.48 -10.60
N PHE A 254 1.55 -24.73 -10.55
CA PHE A 254 0.22 -25.22 -10.18
C PHE A 254 -0.71 -25.18 -11.40
N THR A 255 -0.44 -26.06 -12.37
CA THR A 255 -1.44 -26.54 -13.33
C THR A 255 -1.53 -28.05 -13.21
N SER A 256 -2.10 -28.53 -12.10
CA SER A 256 -2.67 -29.88 -12.01
C SER A 256 -3.54 -29.97 -10.77
N TRP A 257 -4.68 -30.64 -10.94
CA TRP A 257 -5.77 -30.96 -10.00
C TRP A 257 -6.86 -29.90 -9.89
#